data_AF-A0A854X8G8-F1
#
_entry.id   AF-A0A854X8G8-F1
#
_cell.length_a   1.000
_cell.length_b   1.000
_cell.length_c   1.000
_cell.angle_alpha   90.00
_cell.angle_beta   90.00
_cell.angle_gamma   90.00
#
_symmetry.space_group_name_H-M   'P 1'
#
loop_
_entity.id
_entity.type
_entity.pdbx_description
1 polymer ?
#
loop_
_entity_poly.entity_id
_entity_poly.type
_entity_poly.pdbx_seq_one_letter_code
_entity_poly.pdbx_strand_id
1 'polypeptide(L)' 'MVVEYLLMRARAFLTSTEGASAIEYAIVVAMVAVVVVVFVTPVGAKVLAIFNSVLVSLGGTAQTAPVQTP' A
#
# COMPACT_ATOMS: atom_id res chain seq x y z
N MET A 1 17.76 -41.81 9.17
CA MET A 1 16.79 -41.46 8.10
C MET A 1 15.78 -40.39 8.57
N VAL A 2 14.72 -40.73 9.31
CA VAL A 2 13.68 -39.72 9.69
C VAL A 2 14.16 -38.71 10.73
N VAL A 3 14.84 -39.16 11.79
CA VAL A 3 15.35 -38.26 12.85
C VAL A 3 16.40 -37.28 12.31
N GLU A 4 17.30 -37.75 11.45
CA GLU A 4 18.29 -36.90 10.78
C GLU A 4 17.64 -35.89 9.83
N TYR A 5 16.61 -36.31 9.09
CA TYR A 5 15.82 -35.43 8.24
C TYR A 5 15.15 -34.30 9.05
N LEU A 6 14.54 -34.64 10.19
CA LEU A 6 13.92 -33.67 11.09
C LEU A 6 14.95 -32.72 11.71
N LEU A 7 16.12 -33.22 12.13
CA LEU A 7 17.22 -32.41 12.63
C LEU A 7 17.77 -31.45 11.57
N MET A 8 17.95 -31.91 10.33
CA MET A 8 18.36 -31.05 9.21
C MET A 8 17.33 -29.95 8.94
N ARG A 9 16.03 -30.28 8.95
CA ARG A 9 14.97 -29.30 8.73
C ARG A 9 14.88 -28.28 9.86
N ALA A 10 14.98 -28.72 11.12
CA ALA A 10 15.00 -27.84 12.28
C ALA A 10 16.20 -26.89 12.23
N ARG A 11 17.38 -27.39 11.87
CA ARG A 11 18.58 -26.56 11.70
C ARG A 11 18.41 -25.54 10.57
N ALA A 12 17.89 -25.96 9.42
CA ALA A 12 17.63 -25.08 8.29
C ALA A 12 16.65 -23.94 8.64
N PHE A 13 15.60 -24.26 9.41
CA PHE A 13 14.63 -23.28 9.91
C PHE A 13 15.25 -22.31 10.94
N LEU A 14 16.09 -22.80 11.86
CA LEU A 14 16.77 -21.94 12.84
C LEU A 14 17.81 -21.01 12.20
N THR A 15 18.37 -21.40 11.06
CA THR A 15 19.32 -20.58 10.30
C THR A 15 18.68 -19.79 9.16
N SER A 16 17.36 -19.91 8.95
CA SER A 16 16.72 -19.20 7.83
C SER A 16 16.64 -17.71 8.13
N THR A 17 17.12 -16.91 7.18
CA THR A 17 17.05 -15.45 7.24
C THR A 17 15.90 -14.90 6.41
N GLU A 18 15.06 -15.76 5.82
CA GLU A 18 13.90 -15.37 5.02
C GLU A 18 12.96 -14.42 5.76
N GLY A 19 12.77 -14.61 7.07
CA GLY A 19 11.98 -13.69 7.90
C GLY A 19 12.64 -12.32 8.11
N ALA A 20 13.96 -12.28 8.24
CA ALA A 20 14.73 -11.03 8.35
C ALA A 20 14.73 -10.26 7.02
N SER A 21 14.81 -10.97 5.89
CA SER A 21 14.67 -10.35 4.56
C SER A 21 13.24 -9.90 4.28
N ALA A 22 12.21 -10.62 4.76
CA ALA A 22 10.82 -10.24 4.57
C ALA A 22 10.45 -8.91 5.26
N ILE A 23 11.00 -8.63 6.46
CA ILE A 23 10.71 -7.39 7.17
C ILE A 23 11.36 -6.16 6.51
N GLU A 24 12.48 -6.31 5.81
CA GLU A 24 13.12 -5.23 5.04
C GLU A 24 12.20 -4.76 3.90
N TYR A 25 11.70 -5.70 3.10
CA TYR A 25 10.76 -5.38 2.02
C TYR A 25 9.43 -4.83 2.58
N ALA A 26 8.94 -5.34 3.72
CA ALA A 26 7.73 -4.83 4.35
C ALA A 26 7.86 -3.35 4.76
N ILE A 27 9.01 -2.95 5.32
CA ILE A 27 9.25 -1.55 5.70
C ILE A 27 9.38 -0.67 4.46
N VAL A 28 10.03 -1.13 3.38
CA VAL A 28 10.10 -0.39 2.11
C VAL A 28 8.69 -0.14 1.56
N VAL A 29 7.83 -1.16 1.55
CA VAL A 29 6.43 -1.01 1.12
C VAL A 29 5.67 -0.02 2.01
N ALA A 30 5.86 -0.07 3.34
CA ALA A 30 5.23 0.86 4.26
C ALA A 30 5.66 2.32 4.00
N MET A 31 6.95 2.56 3.74
CA MET A 31 7.45 3.91 3.42
C MET A 31 6.86 4.44 2.11
N VAL A 32 6.77 3.60 1.08
CA VAL A 32 6.14 3.97 -0.20
C VAL A 32 4.65 4.27 0.00
N ALA A 33 3.93 3.45 0.77
CA ALA A 33 2.51 3.63 1.04
C ALA A 33 2.22 4.99 1.70
N VAL A 34 3.03 5.39 2.70
CA VAL A 34 2.90 6.70 3.36
C VAL A 34 3.07 7.82 2.35
N VAL A 35 4.11 7.76 1.50
CA VAL A 35 4.35 8.78 0.46
C VAL A 35 3.15 8.86 -0.49
N VAL A 36 2.64 7.73 -0.98
CA VAL A 36 1.49 7.69 -1.89
C VAL A 36 0.26 8.36 -1.26
N VAL A 37 -0.08 8.02 -0.02
CA VAL A 37 -1.24 8.60 0.67
C VAL A 37 -1.10 10.12 0.81
N VAL A 38 0.08 10.61 1.19
CA VAL A 38 0.35 12.04 1.38
C VAL A 38 0.13 12.85 0.09
N PHE A 39 0.51 12.30 -1.07
CA PHE A 39 0.43 13.02 -2.35
C PHE A 39 -0.88 12.78 -3.11
N VAL A 40 -1.47 11.59 -3.03
CA VAL A 40 -2.66 11.25 -3.81
C VAL A 40 -3.88 12.05 -3.36
N THR A 41 -4.08 12.27 -2.06
CA THR A 41 -5.22 13.03 -1.54
C THR A 41 -5.28 14.46 -2.06
N PRO A 42 -4.23 15.31 -1.96
CA PRO A 42 -4.29 16.68 -2.48
C PRO A 42 -4.38 16.73 -4.01
N VAL A 43 -3.77 15.77 -4.72
CA VAL A 43 -3.89 15.68 -6.19
C VAL A 43 -5.33 15.34 -6.58
N GLY A 44 -5.92 14.33 -5.94
CA GLY A 44 -7.31 13.95 -6.16
C GLY A 44 -8.28 15.10 -5.89
N ALA A 45 -8.05 15.88 -4.84
CA ALA A 45 -8.85 17.07 -4.53
C ALA A 45 -8.78 18.13 -5.64
N LYS A 46 -7.59 18.39 -6.21
CA LYS A 46 -7.42 19.33 -7.33
C LYS A 46 -8.10 18.84 -8.60
N VAL A 47 -7.95 17.55 -8.92
CA VAL A 47 -8.61 16.92 -10.07
C VAL A 47 -10.13 17.02 -9.93
N LEU A 48 -10.68 16.67 -8.77
CA LEU A 48 -12.11 16.79 -8.48
C LEU A 48 -12.60 18.24 -8.60
N ALA A 49 -11.83 19.21 -8.11
CA ALA A 49 -12.19 20.62 -8.25
C ALA A 49 -12.28 21.07 -9.72
N ILE A 50 -11.34 20.63 -10.56
CA ILE A 50 -11.34 20.94 -12.00
C ILE A 50 -12.59 20.34 -12.66
N PHE A 51 -12.86 19.06 -12.43
CA PHE A 51 -14.04 18.41 -13.02
C PHE A 51 -15.35 19.01 -12.52
N ASN A 52 -15.44 19.37 -11.23
CA ASN A 52 -16.62 20.07 -10.70
C ASN A 52 -16.78 21.46 -11.34
N SER A 53 -15.69 22.20 -11.57
CA SER A 53 -15.75 23.48 -12.27
C SER A 53 -16.32 23.34 -13.68
N VAL A 54 -15.88 22.31 -14.42
CA VAL A 54 -16.41 22.00 -15.75
C VAL A 54 -17.89 21.61 -15.66
N LEU A 55 -18.24 20.70 -14.75
CA LEU A 55 -19.62 20.21 -14.59
C LEU A 55 -20.61 21.33 -14.27
N VAL A 56 -20.25 22.23 -13.35
CA VAL A 56 -21.07 23.39 -13.00
C VAL A 56 -21.19 24.35 -14.18
N SER A 57 -20.12 24.56 -14.95
CA SER A 57 -20.16 25.39 -16.16
C SER A 57 -21.09 24.83 -17.24
N LEU A 58 -21.33 23.52 -17.23
CA LEU A 58 -22.29 22.82 -18.10
C LEU A 58 -23.71 22.80 -17.52
N GLY A 59 -23.96 23.43 -16.37
CA GLY A 59 -25.28 23.46 -15.71
C GLY A 59 -25.55 22.26 -14.78
N GLY A 60 -24.54 21.43 -14.51
CA GLY A 60 -24.64 20.32 -13.55
C GLY A 60 -24.47 20.76 -12.09
N THR A 61 -24.72 19.83 -11.17
CA THR A 61 -24.50 20.04 -9.72
C THR A 61 -23.16 19.42 -9.29
N ALA A 62 -22.40 20.15 -8.48
CA ALA A 62 -21.10 19.67 -7.97
C ALA A 62 -21.23 18.35 -7.21
N GLN A 63 -20.25 17.46 -7.42
CA GLN A 63 -20.18 16.14 -6.81
C GLN A 63 -19.17 16.13 -5.66
N THR A 64 -19.49 15.39 -4.60
CA THR A 64 -18.57 15.15 -3.48
C THR A 64 -17.66 13.97 -3.79
N ALA A 65 -16.43 14.00 -3.28
CA ALA A 65 -15.53 12.88 -3.41
C ALA A 65 -16.15 11.62 -2.77
N PRO A 66 -16.01 10.43 -3.38
CA PRO A 66 -16.35 9.18 -2.72
C PRO A 66 -15.48 9.01 -1.46
N VAL A 67 -16.05 8.45 -0.40
CA VAL A 67 -15.33 8.14 0.82
C VAL A 67 -14.24 7.12 0.48
N GLN A 68 -12.98 7.49 0.69
CA GLN A 68 -11.85 6.58 0.56
C GLN A 68 -11.89 5.63 1.76
N THR A 69 -12.29 4.38 1.56
CA THR A 69 -12.10 3.33 2.57
C THR A 69 -10.61 2.98 2.65
N PRO A 70 -10.02 2.90 3.87
CA PRO A 70 -8.64 2.46 4.07
C PRO A 70 -8.34 1.10 3.45
#